data_AF-A0A843GM45-F1
#
_entry.id   AF-A0A843GM45-F1
#
_cell.length_a   1.000
_cell.length_b   1.000
_cell.length_c   1.000
_cell.angle_alpha   90.00
_cell.angle_beta   90.00
_cell.angle_gamma   90.00
#
_symmetry.space_group_name_H-M   'P 1'
#
loop_
_entity.id
_entity.type
_entity.pdbx_description
1 polymer ?
#
loop_
_entity_poly.entity_id
_entity_poly.type
_entity_poly.pdbx_seq_one_letter_code
_entity_poly.pdbx_strand_id
1 'polypeptide(L)'
;MAIPKGAKVFNVIREDSSKVFMETIPSATADNINTISNILFNDAYQPMLNEFVNNLINRIALTIVRNKSYDNPLSIFKKGSVPLGTDIQDIYENPANAEQYEYSNTAMAKLLTITDPDTHVAYYRRNRQDLYTKTIAREGLQGAFTSWENFESYISGITTSLYSGNYIDEFKYTKGIIDGAYNDAKVIVETVSAPVDNSTSKAFVKKVRALFNKLSFPSTDYNAYSKFSGAKGTITTWTDKDRIVLIITADALAEVEVETLAQAFNLSYADMQARIVVVDKFENDEIVAVLCDEAWLQIYDNLFRFDEFYNARTMSWNEYLHAWGTFAICPFANAVVLATEQPVPVTAISISDVSATVGTDETVSVTLTPANATTDITFTSSDEEVFTITKVSNSSIKVVPVAAGSGVLTATGENGVYTTADVTVSAG
;
A
#
# COMPACT_ATOMS: atom_id res chain seq x y z
N MET A 1 8.09 46.02 9.95
CA MET A 1 6.74 45.38 10.04
C MET A 1 6.14 45.70 11.40
N ALA A 2 4.87 46.10 11.46
CA ALA A 2 4.21 46.34 12.75
C ALA A 2 4.02 45.00 13.49
N ILE A 3 4.46 44.93 14.74
CA ILE A 3 4.26 43.75 15.60
C ILE A 3 2.75 43.45 15.67
N PRO A 4 2.29 42.24 15.33
CA PRO A 4 0.88 41.88 15.36
C PRO A 4 0.26 42.14 16.74
N LYS A 5 -1.03 42.51 16.79
CA LYS A 5 -1.72 42.85 18.05
C LYS A 5 -1.58 41.74 19.12
N GLY A 6 -1.58 40.47 18.71
CA GLY A 6 -1.35 39.33 19.60
C GLY A 6 0.03 39.31 20.26
N ALA A 7 1.11 39.63 19.53
CA ALA A 7 2.47 39.70 20.08
C ALA A 7 2.64 40.88 21.03
N LYS A 8 1.94 42.00 20.78
CA LYS A 8 1.94 43.12 21.72
C LYS A 8 1.26 42.75 23.04
N VAL A 9 0.12 42.05 22.99
CA VAL A 9 -0.56 41.55 24.20
C VAL A 9 0.31 40.53 24.93
N PHE A 10 0.94 39.60 24.22
CA PHE A 10 1.86 38.61 24.81
C PHE A 10 3.08 39.26 25.47
N ASN A 11 3.70 40.25 24.83
CA ASN A 11 4.86 40.95 25.40
C ASN A 11 4.48 41.80 26.62
N VAL A 12 3.29 42.41 26.63
CA VAL A 12 2.75 43.10 27.82
C VAL A 12 2.54 42.11 28.97
N ILE A 13 1.92 40.96 28.70
CA ILE A 13 1.75 39.91 29.71
C ILE A 13 3.12 39.42 30.21
N ARG A 14 4.10 39.21 29.32
CA ARG A 14 5.46 38.80 29.68
C ARG A 14 6.18 39.84 30.53
N GLU A 15 6.01 41.13 30.23
CA GLU A 15 6.58 42.23 31.01
C GLU A 15 5.94 42.35 32.40
N ASP A 16 4.65 41.98 32.53
CA ASP A 16 3.92 41.93 33.80
C ASP A 16 4.15 40.61 34.58
N SER A 17 4.78 39.61 33.96
CA SER A 17 5.12 38.31 34.58
C SER A 17 6.46 38.34 35.34
N SER A 18 6.72 37.26 36.09
CA SER A 18 7.95 37.06 36.85
C SER A 18 9.22 37.02 36.00
N LYS A 19 10.33 37.38 36.64
CA LYS A 19 11.67 37.43 36.02
C LYS A 19 12.11 36.09 35.42
N VAL A 20 11.73 34.98 36.06
CA VAL A 20 12.00 33.62 35.57
C VAL A 20 11.23 33.31 34.29
N PHE A 21 9.97 33.77 34.19
CA PHE A 21 9.15 33.63 32.98
C PHE A 21 9.73 34.44 31.81
N MET A 22 10.22 35.66 32.09
CA MET A 22 10.90 36.50 31.10
C MET A 22 12.22 35.90 30.58
N GLU A 23 12.99 35.23 31.43
CA GLU A 23 14.28 34.62 31.05
C GLU A 23 14.09 33.30 30.28
N THR A 24 13.01 32.56 30.54
CA THR A 24 12.75 31.25 29.94
C THR A 24 12.03 31.35 28.60
N ILE A 25 11.13 32.33 28.43
CA ILE A 25 10.32 32.48 27.23
C ILE A 25 10.77 33.73 26.45
N PRO A 26 11.24 33.58 25.20
CA PRO A 26 11.72 34.70 24.40
C PRO A 26 10.59 35.70 24.07
N SER A 27 10.94 36.98 23.98
CA SER A 27 10.00 38.06 23.59
C SER A 27 9.46 37.84 22.18
N ALA A 28 8.16 38.06 21.97
CA ALA A 28 7.52 37.89 20.68
C ALA A 28 7.90 39.02 19.71
N THR A 29 8.67 38.69 18.66
CA THR A 29 8.97 39.52 17.50
C THR A 29 8.02 39.21 16.34
N ALA A 30 8.03 40.03 15.29
CA ALA A 30 7.20 39.79 14.11
C ALA A 30 7.50 38.45 13.41
N ASP A 31 8.71 37.90 13.61
CA ASP A 31 9.19 36.68 12.95
C ASP A 31 8.97 35.41 13.80
N ASN A 32 8.89 35.53 15.13
CA ASN A 32 8.75 34.36 16.03
C ASN A 32 7.33 34.13 16.56
N ILE A 33 6.37 35.01 16.23
CA ILE A 33 4.99 34.90 16.72
C ILE A 33 4.33 33.58 16.26
N ASN A 34 4.73 33.07 15.10
CA ASN A 34 4.29 31.77 14.58
C ASN A 34 4.93 30.62 15.37
N THR A 35 6.17 30.78 15.84
CA THR A 35 6.89 29.82 16.69
C THR A 35 6.36 29.82 18.13
N ILE A 36 5.83 30.94 18.61
CA ILE A 36 5.13 31.10 19.89
C ILE A 36 3.64 30.68 19.76
N SER A 37 3.32 29.81 18.80
CA SER A 37 2.06 29.04 18.86
C SER A 37 2.19 27.94 19.93
N ASN A 38 2.45 28.31 21.19
CA ASN A 38 2.31 27.59 22.47
C ASN A 38 2.46 26.05 22.56
N ILE A 39 3.11 25.39 21.61
CA ILE A 39 3.41 23.96 21.66
C ILE A 39 4.88 23.83 21.98
N LEU A 40 5.18 23.49 23.24
CA LEU A 40 6.52 23.12 23.67
C LEU A 40 6.70 21.62 23.43
N PHE A 41 7.65 21.26 22.58
CA PHE A 41 8.12 19.87 22.45
C PHE A 41 9.05 19.51 23.62
N ASN A 42 9.41 18.23 23.78
CA ASN A 42 10.14 17.71 24.94
C ASN A 42 11.51 18.38 25.18
N ASP A 43 12.16 18.81 24.11
CA ASP A 43 13.41 19.58 24.13
C ASP A 43 13.24 20.99 24.70
N ALA A 44 12.05 21.57 24.58
CA ALA A 44 11.73 22.92 25.04
C ALA A 44 10.91 22.97 26.35
N TYR A 45 10.28 21.87 26.77
CA TYR A 45 9.53 21.82 28.03
C TYR A 45 10.48 21.65 29.22
N GLN A 46 10.63 22.70 30.03
CA GLN A 46 11.38 22.67 31.29
C GLN A 46 10.42 22.81 32.48
N PRO A 47 10.58 22.01 33.55
CA PRO A 47 9.76 22.17 34.76
C PRO A 47 9.91 23.58 35.33
N MET A 48 8.83 24.36 35.28
CA MET A 48 8.83 25.73 35.81
C MET A 48 8.47 25.73 37.29
N LEU A 49 9.13 26.61 38.06
CA LEU A 49 8.75 26.89 39.44
C LEU A 49 7.49 27.75 39.48
N ASN A 50 6.74 27.65 40.57
CA ASN A 50 5.57 28.46 40.81
C ASN A 50 5.98 29.93 41.00
N GLU A 51 5.24 30.81 40.34
CA GLU A 51 5.56 32.24 40.28
C GLU A 51 5.39 32.97 41.62
N PHE A 52 4.48 32.50 42.48
CA PHE A 52 4.24 33.11 43.79
C PHE A 52 5.13 32.48 44.87
N VAL A 53 5.31 31.16 44.82
CA VAL A 53 6.14 30.40 45.76
C VAL A 53 7.22 29.65 45.01
N ASN A 54 8.39 30.26 44.86
CA ASN A 54 9.51 29.73 44.08
C ASN A 54 10.03 28.34 44.53
N ASN A 55 9.62 27.86 45.71
CA ASN A 55 9.97 26.51 46.19
C ASN A 55 9.04 25.41 45.62
N LEU A 56 7.89 25.78 45.03
CA LEU A 56 6.93 24.83 44.48
C LEU A 56 7.15 24.65 42.97
N ILE A 57 6.93 23.45 42.44
CA ILE A 57 7.03 23.14 41.01
C ILE A 57 5.62 23.16 40.41
N ASN A 58 5.48 23.79 39.24
CA ASN A 58 4.22 23.74 38.48
C ASN A 58 3.99 22.32 37.94
N ARG A 59 2.81 21.76 38.19
CA ARG A 59 2.45 20.40 37.79
C ARG A 59 1.65 20.40 36.49
N ILE A 60 1.75 19.29 35.76
CA ILE A 60 0.86 19.02 34.62
C ILE A 60 -0.55 18.81 35.17
N ALA A 61 -1.47 19.70 34.76
CA ALA A 61 -2.86 19.70 35.26
C ALA A 61 -3.74 18.65 34.57
N LEU A 62 -3.48 18.34 33.30
CA LEU A 62 -4.25 17.39 32.49
C LEU A 62 -3.32 16.64 31.53
N THR A 63 -3.45 15.31 31.51
CA THR A 63 -2.84 14.45 30.51
C THR A 63 -3.93 13.98 29.55
N ILE A 64 -3.73 14.17 28.24
CA ILE A 64 -4.66 13.71 27.20
C ILE A 64 -3.98 12.57 26.45
N VAL A 65 -4.54 11.37 26.56
CA VAL A 65 -4.13 10.21 25.77
C VAL A 65 -5.09 10.07 24.59
N ARG A 66 -4.55 10.09 23.37
CA ARG A 66 -5.36 9.97 22.14
C ARG A 66 -5.14 8.59 21.53
N ASN A 67 -6.18 7.76 21.58
CA ASN A 67 -6.21 6.47 20.90
C ASN A 67 -7.05 6.60 19.63
N LYS A 68 -6.50 6.17 18.50
CA LYS A 68 -7.21 6.07 17.22
C LYS A 68 -6.98 4.68 16.67
N SER A 69 -8.04 4.06 16.16
CA SER A 69 -7.96 2.87 15.33
C SER A 69 -8.11 3.28 13.87
N TYR A 70 -7.43 2.56 12.99
CA TYR A 70 -7.62 2.68 11.55
C TYR A 70 -8.35 1.45 11.04
N ASP A 71 -9.41 1.65 10.25
CA ASP A 71 -10.14 0.57 9.59
C ASP A 71 -9.79 0.57 8.10
N ASN A 72 -9.47 -0.61 7.56
CA ASN A 72 -9.09 -0.76 6.16
C ASN A 72 -10.35 -0.75 5.25
N PRO A 73 -10.52 0.24 4.36
CA PRO A 73 -11.68 0.30 3.46
C PRO A 73 -11.68 -0.83 2.41
N LEU A 74 -10.52 -1.39 2.08
CA LEU A 74 -10.37 -2.50 1.12
C LEU A 74 -10.59 -3.87 1.75
N SER A 75 -10.87 -3.93 3.06
CA SER A 75 -11.18 -5.18 3.77
C SER A 75 -12.42 -5.90 3.21
N ILE A 76 -13.28 -5.21 2.46
CA ILE A 76 -14.43 -5.80 1.78
C ILE A 76 -14.05 -6.87 0.74
N PHE A 77 -12.81 -6.83 0.23
CA PHE A 77 -12.33 -7.78 -0.77
C PHE A 77 -11.79 -9.08 -0.15
N LYS A 78 -11.73 -9.18 1.17
CA LYS A 78 -11.28 -10.38 1.87
C LYS A 78 -12.30 -11.50 1.68
N LYS A 79 -11.83 -12.66 1.24
CA LYS A 79 -12.68 -13.83 0.92
C LYS A 79 -12.81 -14.83 2.06
N GLY A 80 -12.04 -14.64 3.13
CA GLY A 80 -12.12 -15.44 4.35
C GLY A 80 -10.74 -15.89 4.83
N SER A 81 -10.72 -17.01 5.54
CA SER A 81 -9.49 -17.57 6.12
C SER A 81 -9.16 -18.95 5.56
N VAL A 82 -7.87 -19.20 5.33
CA VAL A 82 -7.33 -20.49 4.89
C VAL A 82 -6.35 -20.98 5.97
N PRO A 83 -6.84 -21.71 6.98
CA PRO A 83 -6.04 -22.08 8.15
C PRO A 83 -5.00 -23.17 7.88
N LEU A 84 -5.20 -23.98 6.83
CA LEU A 84 -4.32 -25.09 6.46
C LEU A 84 -4.02 -25.02 4.96
N GLY A 85 -2.79 -25.40 4.58
CA GLY A 85 -2.31 -25.29 3.20
C GLY A 85 -1.63 -23.95 2.92
N THR A 86 -0.69 -23.95 1.98
CA THR A 86 0.07 -22.75 1.58
C THR A 86 -0.39 -22.16 0.26
N ASP A 87 -0.97 -23.00 -0.60
CA ASP A 87 -1.29 -22.68 -1.98
C ASP A 87 -2.80 -22.87 -2.18
N ILE A 88 -3.44 -21.88 -2.80
CA ILE A 88 -4.85 -21.87 -3.19
C ILE A 88 -4.92 -22.17 -4.68
N GLN A 89 -5.78 -23.11 -5.06
CA GLN A 89 -6.01 -23.48 -6.45
C GLN A 89 -7.34 -22.91 -6.94
N ASP A 90 -7.29 -22.18 -8.05
CA ASP A 90 -8.44 -21.62 -8.73
C ASP A 90 -8.56 -22.28 -10.10
N ILE A 91 -9.76 -22.76 -10.43
CA ILE A 91 -10.01 -23.57 -11.63
C ILE A 91 -11.15 -22.93 -12.41
N TYR A 92 -10.90 -22.65 -13.69
CA TYR A 92 -11.87 -22.09 -14.61
C TYR A 92 -12.05 -22.99 -15.82
N GLU A 93 -13.29 -23.25 -16.21
CA GLU A 93 -13.65 -24.02 -17.41
C GLU A 93 -14.30 -23.08 -18.41
N ASN A 94 -13.79 -23.07 -19.65
CA ASN A 94 -14.35 -22.24 -20.70
C ASN A 94 -15.71 -22.79 -21.18
N PRO A 95 -16.66 -21.95 -21.63
CA PRO A 95 -17.88 -22.43 -22.24
C PRO A 95 -17.61 -23.29 -23.50
N ALA A 96 -18.42 -24.32 -23.71
CA ALA A 96 -18.26 -25.22 -24.84
C ALA A 96 -18.49 -24.50 -26.19
N ASN A 97 -17.66 -24.82 -27.18
CA ASN A 97 -17.83 -24.34 -28.54
C ASN A 97 -18.87 -25.18 -29.29
N ALA A 98 -19.77 -24.51 -30.02
CA ALA A 98 -20.74 -25.21 -30.86
C ALA A 98 -20.06 -25.86 -32.07
N GLU A 99 -20.28 -27.14 -32.28
CA GLU A 99 -19.98 -27.81 -33.55
C GLU A 99 -21.19 -27.78 -34.47
N GLN A 100 -20.97 -27.59 -35.77
CA GLN A 100 -22.05 -27.67 -36.75
C GLN A 100 -22.53 -29.12 -36.88
N TYR A 101 -23.84 -29.33 -36.83
CA TYR A 101 -24.42 -30.64 -37.09
C TYR A 101 -24.15 -31.07 -38.54
N GLU A 102 -23.57 -32.26 -38.71
CA GLU A 102 -23.30 -32.87 -40.00
C GLU A 102 -23.73 -34.35 -40.00
N TYR A 103 -24.28 -34.81 -41.12
CA TYR A 103 -24.61 -36.22 -41.34
C TYR A 103 -23.62 -36.86 -42.32
N SER A 104 -22.46 -37.29 -41.81
CA SER A 104 -21.41 -37.94 -42.61
C SER A 104 -20.70 -39.05 -41.83
N ASN A 105 -19.99 -39.93 -42.54
CA ASN A 105 -19.19 -41.00 -41.93
C ASN A 105 -18.09 -40.42 -41.01
N THR A 106 -17.60 -39.21 -41.30
CA THR A 106 -16.63 -38.49 -40.46
C THR A 106 -17.25 -38.05 -39.13
N ALA A 107 -18.46 -37.49 -39.16
CA ALA A 107 -19.20 -37.14 -37.94
C ALA A 107 -19.56 -38.38 -37.11
N MET A 108 -19.94 -39.49 -37.76
CA MET A 108 -20.23 -40.74 -37.09
C MET A 108 -18.98 -41.38 -36.45
N ALA A 109 -17.79 -41.17 -37.05
CA ALA A 109 -16.51 -41.61 -36.48
C ALA A 109 -16.11 -40.84 -35.21
N LYS A 110 -16.63 -39.62 -34.99
CA LYS A 110 -16.41 -38.85 -33.74
C LYS A 110 -17.12 -39.43 -32.51
N LEU A 111 -18.01 -40.43 -32.65
CA LEU A 111 -18.77 -41.00 -31.53
C LEU A 111 -17.89 -41.52 -30.38
N LEU A 112 -16.70 -42.04 -30.71
CA LEU A 112 -15.75 -42.60 -29.74
C LEU A 112 -14.51 -41.70 -29.53
N THR A 113 -14.50 -40.48 -30.07
CA THR A 113 -13.42 -39.52 -29.80
C THR A 113 -13.70 -38.81 -28.48
N ILE A 114 -12.66 -38.65 -27.67
CA ILE A 114 -12.73 -37.88 -26.43
C ILE A 114 -12.64 -36.39 -26.79
N THR A 115 -13.53 -35.59 -26.23
CA THR A 115 -13.44 -34.12 -26.25
C THR A 115 -12.93 -33.68 -24.90
N ASP A 116 -11.70 -33.19 -24.85
CA ASP A 116 -11.11 -32.69 -23.61
C ASP A 116 -11.79 -31.38 -23.17
N PRO A 117 -12.01 -31.18 -21.87
CA PRO A 117 -12.46 -29.90 -21.33
C PRO A 117 -11.38 -28.82 -21.47
N ASP A 118 -11.80 -27.58 -21.66
CA ASP A 118 -10.92 -26.40 -21.76
C ASP A 118 -10.72 -25.81 -20.36
N THR A 119 -10.01 -26.58 -19.53
CA THR A 119 -9.76 -26.26 -18.13
C THR A 119 -8.48 -25.45 -17.96
N HIS A 120 -8.59 -24.32 -17.28
CA HIS A 120 -7.48 -23.46 -16.88
C HIS A 120 -7.34 -23.43 -15.36
N VAL A 121 -6.10 -23.34 -14.87
CA VAL A 121 -5.79 -23.38 -13.44
C VAL A 121 -4.83 -22.26 -13.08
N ALA A 122 -5.10 -21.57 -11.97
CA ALA A 122 -4.21 -20.60 -11.34
C ALA A 122 -3.89 -21.04 -9.90
N TYR A 123 -2.70 -20.69 -9.43
CA TYR A 123 -2.25 -20.99 -8.07
C TYR A 123 -1.83 -19.71 -7.36
N TYR A 124 -2.35 -19.49 -6.15
CA TYR A 124 -1.99 -18.36 -5.30
C TYR A 124 -1.25 -18.87 -4.06
N ARG A 125 -0.04 -18.38 -3.81
CA ARG A 125 0.77 -18.79 -2.65
C ARG A 125 0.81 -17.71 -1.59
N ARG A 126 0.84 -18.12 -0.32
CA ARG A 126 1.07 -17.23 0.82
C ARG A 126 2.33 -16.38 0.62
N ASN A 127 2.16 -15.06 0.61
CA ASN A 127 3.21 -14.08 0.34
C ASN A 127 3.45 -13.08 1.48
N ARG A 128 2.49 -12.89 2.40
CA ARG A 128 2.65 -12.01 3.56
C ARG A 128 2.90 -12.83 4.83
N GLN A 129 3.94 -12.46 5.58
CA GLN A 129 4.29 -13.06 6.88
C GLN A 129 4.82 -12.01 7.86
N ASP A 130 3.94 -11.13 8.32
CA ASP A 130 4.35 -10.01 9.17
C ASP A 130 4.28 -10.34 10.65
N LEU A 131 5.10 -9.61 11.41
CA LEU A 131 5.16 -9.65 12.87
C LEU A 131 5.23 -8.23 13.42
N TYR A 132 4.19 -7.82 14.14
CA TYR A 132 4.16 -6.54 14.84
C TYR A 132 4.49 -6.76 16.32
N THR A 133 5.48 -6.04 16.83
CA THR A 133 5.96 -6.22 18.21
C THR A 133 5.95 -4.92 19.00
N LYS A 134 5.54 -5.02 20.26
CA LYS A 134 5.67 -3.94 21.25
C LYS A 134 6.05 -4.50 22.60
N THR A 135 6.85 -3.74 23.34
CA THR A 135 7.22 -4.06 24.72
C THR A 135 6.62 -3.03 25.66
N ILE A 136 5.97 -3.49 26.72
CA ILE A 136 5.33 -2.65 27.74
C ILE A 136 6.01 -2.93 29.08
N ALA A 137 6.76 -1.95 29.58
CA ALA A 137 7.34 -1.96 30.93
C ALA A 137 6.48 -1.11 31.86
N ARG A 138 5.52 -1.73 32.56
CA ARG A 138 4.48 -1.02 33.33
C ARG A 138 5.10 -0.19 34.46
N GLU A 139 6.02 -0.76 35.21
CA GLU A 139 6.67 -0.15 36.38
C GLU A 139 7.54 1.03 35.98
N GLY A 140 8.23 0.95 34.83
CA GLY A 140 8.99 2.07 34.28
C GLY A 140 8.10 3.23 33.84
N LEU A 141 6.89 2.94 33.37
CA LEU A 141 5.94 3.95 32.88
C LEU A 141 5.09 4.59 34.00
N GLN A 142 4.96 3.96 35.18
CA GLN A 142 4.16 4.49 36.29
C GLN A 142 4.57 5.90 36.73
N GLY A 143 5.88 6.21 36.71
CA GLY A 143 6.39 7.53 37.09
C GLY A 143 5.93 8.68 36.19
N ALA A 144 5.46 8.37 34.97
CA ALA A 144 5.01 9.37 33.99
C ALA A 144 3.53 9.76 34.13
N PHE A 145 2.74 9.02 34.91
CA PHE A 145 1.29 9.23 35.02
C PHE A 145 0.87 9.56 36.45
N THR A 146 -0.07 10.49 36.56
CA THR A 146 -0.70 10.87 37.84
C THR A 146 -2.11 10.26 38.01
N SER A 147 -2.62 9.58 36.98
CA SER A 147 -3.94 8.92 36.96
C SER A 147 -3.81 7.51 36.38
N TRP A 148 -4.41 6.53 37.07
CA TRP A 148 -4.49 5.14 36.62
C TRP A 148 -5.32 4.99 35.33
N GLU A 149 -6.37 5.79 35.16
CA GLU A 149 -7.21 5.74 33.95
C GLU A 149 -6.42 6.14 32.70
N ASN A 150 -5.64 7.23 32.79
CA ASN A 150 -4.78 7.67 31.69
C ASN A 150 -3.66 6.66 31.41
N PHE A 151 -3.14 6.03 32.47
CA PHE A 151 -2.12 4.99 32.35
C PHE A 151 -2.64 3.76 31.60
N GLU A 152 -3.79 3.19 32.00
CA GLU A 152 -4.39 2.05 31.30
C GLU A 152 -4.84 2.42 29.88
N SER A 153 -5.34 3.65 29.67
CA SER A 153 -5.67 4.14 28.33
C SER A 153 -4.44 4.18 27.41
N TYR A 154 -3.28 4.57 27.94
CA TYR A 154 -2.03 4.57 27.19
C TYR A 154 -1.56 3.14 26.87
N ILE A 155 -1.62 2.22 27.83
CA ILE A 155 -1.29 0.81 27.62
C ILE A 155 -2.18 0.20 26.54
N SER A 156 -3.50 0.40 26.64
CA SER A 156 -4.46 -0.03 25.61
C SER A 156 -4.14 0.59 24.25
N GLY A 157 -3.66 1.84 24.21
CA GLY A 157 -3.19 2.49 22.99
C GLY A 157 -1.98 1.80 22.36
N ILE A 158 -1.03 1.31 23.16
CA ILE A 158 0.11 0.53 22.67
C ILE A 158 -0.36 -0.77 22.02
N THR A 159 -1.23 -1.54 22.68
CA THR A 159 -1.74 -2.80 22.13
C THR A 159 -2.60 -2.55 20.88
N THR A 160 -3.47 -1.54 20.90
CA THR A 160 -4.31 -1.15 19.74
C THR A 160 -3.46 -0.69 18.55
N SER A 161 -2.27 -0.13 18.80
CA SER A 161 -1.36 0.29 17.73
C SER A 161 -0.87 -0.89 16.88
N LEU A 162 -0.79 -2.11 17.44
CA LEU A 162 -0.43 -3.32 16.69
C LEU A 162 -1.48 -3.65 15.62
N TYR A 163 -2.75 -3.63 16.00
CA TYR A 163 -3.88 -3.85 15.09
C TYR A 163 -3.97 -2.75 14.04
N SER A 164 -3.80 -1.49 14.44
CA SER A 164 -3.82 -0.36 13.51
C SER A 164 -2.67 -0.44 12.50
N GLY A 165 -1.47 -0.85 12.94
CA GLY A 165 -0.34 -1.12 12.06
C GLY A 165 -0.67 -2.18 11.01
N ASN A 166 -1.25 -3.31 11.45
CA ASN A 166 -1.70 -4.36 10.55
C ASN A 166 -2.71 -3.87 9.50
N TYR A 167 -3.74 -3.11 9.91
CA TYR A 167 -4.77 -2.63 8.98
C TYR A 167 -4.23 -1.59 7.97
N ILE A 168 -3.28 -0.75 8.40
CA ILE A 168 -2.61 0.21 7.52
C ILE A 168 -1.75 -0.52 6.48
N ASP A 169 -0.98 -1.52 6.90
CA ASP A 169 -0.13 -2.25 5.96
C ASP A 169 -0.96 -3.17 5.05
N GLU A 170 -2.04 -3.79 5.55
CA GLU A 170 -3.01 -4.51 4.72
C GLU A 170 -3.60 -3.62 3.61
N PHE A 171 -3.95 -2.37 3.95
CA PHE A 171 -4.40 -1.38 2.98
C PHE A 171 -3.31 -1.10 1.93
N LYS A 172 -2.05 -0.91 2.35
CA LYS A 172 -0.92 -0.72 1.43
C LYS A 172 -0.65 -1.93 0.55
N TYR A 173 -0.65 -3.15 1.10
CA TYR A 173 -0.45 -4.38 0.32
C TYR A 173 -1.54 -4.58 -0.72
N THR A 174 -2.79 -4.26 -0.38
CA THR A 174 -3.91 -4.36 -1.34
C THR A 174 -3.77 -3.36 -2.48
N LYS A 175 -3.25 -2.16 -2.24
CA LYS A 175 -2.91 -1.22 -3.31
C LYS A 175 -1.68 -1.69 -4.09
N GLY A 176 -0.65 -2.17 -3.40
CA GLY A 176 0.58 -2.69 -4.00
C GLY A 176 0.34 -3.82 -5.00
N ILE A 177 -0.61 -4.73 -4.75
CA ILE A 177 -0.95 -5.76 -5.74
C ILE A 177 -1.63 -5.20 -6.99
N ILE A 178 -2.35 -4.09 -6.90
CA ILE A 178 -2.95 -3.39 -8.05
C ILE A 178 -1.85 -2.69 -8.84
N ASP A 179 -0.96 -1.97 -8.14
CA ASP A 179 0.16 -1.24 -8.71
C ASP A 179 1.17 -2.18 -9.40
N GLY A 180 1.59 -3.26 -8.74
CA GLY A 180 2.46 -4.28 -9.33
C GLY A 180 1.83 -4.95 -10.55
N ALA A 181 0.52 -5.21 -10.51
CA ALA A 181 -0.20 -5.78 -11.64
C ALA A 181 -0.30 -4.84 -12.84
N TYR A 182 -0.43 -3.52 -12.61
CA TYR A 182 -0.33 -2.50 -13.64
C TYR A 182 1.08 -2.45 -14.23
N ASN A 183 2.10 -2.36 -13.37
CA ASN A 183 3.50 -2.23 -13.75
C ASN A 183 4.04 -3.41 -14.58
N ASP A 184 3.57 -4.62 -14.28
CA ASP A 184 3.89 -5.85 -15.01
C ASP A 184 3.04 -6.07 -16.27
N ALA A 185 2.13 -5.15 -16.58
CA ALA A 185 1.13 -5.31 -17.63
C ALA A 185 0.27 -6.59 -17.47
N LYS A 186 0.02 -7.06 -16.24
CA LYS A 186 -0.83 -8.22 -15.91
C LYS A 186 -2.31 -7.86 -15.72
N VAL A 187 -2.73 -6.69 -16.20
CA VAL A 187 -4.11 -6.19 -16.16
C VAL A 187 -4.51 -5.60 -17.50
N ILE A 188 -5.81 -5.49 -17.74
CA ILE A 188 -6.32 -4.74 -18.91
C ILE A 188 -6.34 -3.26 -18.55
N VAL A 189 -5.70 -2.43 -19.38
CA VAL A 189 -5.58 -0.99 -19.15
C VAL A 189 -6.35 -0.24 -20.24
N GLU A 190 -7.32 0.57 -19.82
CA GLU A 190 -8.06 1.49 -20.67
C GLU A 190 -7.57 2.90 -20.41
N THR A 191 -7.01 3.53 -21.44
CA THR A 191 -6.47 4.89 -21.32
C THR A 191 -7.61 5.91 -21.19
N VAL A 192 -7.59 6.71 -20.13
CA VAL A 192 -8.56 7.77 -19.83
C VAL A 192 -7.85 9.07 -19.49
N SER A 193 -8.48 10.20 -19.80
CA SER A 193 -8.01 11.48 -19.26
C SER A 193 -8.41 11.59 -17.79
N ALA A 194 -7.48 11.99 -16.93
CA ALA A 194 -7.79 12.25 -15.52
C ALA A 194 -8.90 13.32 -15.42
N PRO A 195 -9.88 13.15 -14.53
CA PRO A 195 -10.95 14.12 -14.33
C PRO A 195 -10.37 15.37 -13.66
N VAL A 196 -10.29 16.47 -14.40
CA VAL A 196 -9.80 17.78 -13.93
C VAL A 196 -10.74 18.93 -14.31
N ASP A 197 -11.70 18.65 -15.19
CA ASP A 197 -12.68 19.59 -15.68
C ASP A 197 -14.01 18.89 -16.00
N ASN A 198 -14.99 19.69 -16.38
CA ASN A 198 -16.32 19.21 -16.74
C ASN A 198 -16.34 18.19 -17.90
N SER A 199 -15.46 18.38 -18.89
CA SER A 199 -15.43 17.57 -20.11
C SER A 199 -14.81 16.21 -19.84
N THR A 200 -13.67 16.20 -19.16
CA THR A 200 -12.91 15.01 -18.75
C THR A 200 -13.69 14.18 -17.75
N SER A 201 -14.34 14.81 -16.76
CA SER A 201 -15.18 14.11 -15.78
C SER A 201 -16.38 13.42 -16.44
N LYS A 202 -17.07 14.08 -17.39
CA LYS A 202 -18.16 13.46 -18.16
C LYS A 202 -17.67 12.31 -19.05
N ALA A 203 -16.50 12.47 -19.67
CA ALA A 203 -15.90 11.42 -20.48
C ALA A 203 -15.53 10.19 -19.63
N PHE A 204 -14.97 10.43 -18.43
CA PHE A 204 -14.63 9.39 -17.46
C PHE A 204 -15.87 8.62 -17.00
N VAL A 205 -16.92 9.30 -16.53
CA VAL A 205 -18.20 8.67 -16.13
C VAL A 205 -18.81 7.87 -17.27
N LYS A 206 -18.78 8.40 -18.50
CA LYS A 206 -19.27 7.68 -19.69
C LYS A 206 -18.48 6.39 -19.94
N LYS A 207 -17.15 6.42 -19.78
CA LYS A 207 -16.28 5.26 -19.92
C LYS A 207 -16.56 4.22 -18.84
N VAL A 208 -16.63 4.62 -17.57
CA VAL A 208 -16.96 3.75 -16.44
C VAL A 208 -18.31 3.06 -16.67
N ARG A 209 -19.37 3.80 -17.05
CA ARG A 209 -20.70 3.23 -17.31
C ARG A 209 -20.72 2.30 -18.52
N ALA A 210 -19.96 2.62 -19.57
CA ALA A 210 -19.83 1.74 -20.73
C ALA A 210 -19.16 0.42 -20.33
N LEU A 211 -18.05 0.49 -19.59
CA LEU A 211 -17.35 -0.70 -19.10
C LEU A 211 -18.22 -1.51 -18.15
N PHE A 212 -18.89 -0.88 -17.18
CA PHE A 212 -19.80 -1.56 -16.25
C PHE A 212 -20.82 -2.45 -16.96
N ASN A 213 -21.42 -1.97 -18.06
CA ASN A 213 -22.36 -2.79 -18.82
C ASN A 213 -21.67 -3.84 -19.68
N LYS A 214 -20.48 -3.55 -20.23
CA LYS A 214 -19.73 -4.50 -21.06
C LYS A 214 -19.17 -5.67 -20.26
N LEU A 215 -18.76 -5.46 -19.01
CA LEU A 215 -18.28 -6.51 -18.10
C LEU A 215 -19.37 -7.54 -17.78
N SER A 216 -20.65 -7.17 -17.88
CA SER A 216 -21.77 -8.08 -17.67
C SER A 216 -22.08 -8.99 -18.86
N PHE A 217 -21.45 -8.76 -20.01
CA PHE A 217 -21.61 -9.63 -21.18
C PHE A 217 -20.42 -10.57 -21.32
N PRO A 218 -20.62 -11.81 -21.81
CA PRO A 218 -19.52 -12.74 -22.08
C PRO A 218 -18.52 -12.12 -23.06
N SER A 219 -17.27 -11.95 -22.61
CA SER A 219 -16.19 -11.46 -23.46
C SER A 219 -14.84 -12.05 -23.06
N THR A 220 -13.88 -11.96 -23.98
CA THR A 220 -12.47 -12.32 -23.75
C THR A 220 -11.60 -11.10 -23.42
N ASP A 221 -12.17 -9.90 -23.47
CA ASP A 221 -11.40 -8.65 -23.56
C ASP A 221 -11.06 -8.04 -22.19
N TYR A 222 -11.79 -8.44 -21.14
CA TYR A 222 -11.74 -7.79 -19.83
C TYR A 222 -11.11 -8.64 -18.73
N ASN A 223 -10.66 -9.84 -19.05
CA ASN A 223 -9.84 -10.66 -18.17
C ASN A 223 -8.37 -10.60 -18.62
N ALA A 224 -7.46 -10.77 -17.68
CA ALA A 224 -6.02 -10.67 -17.95
C ALA A 224 -5.35 -12.03 -18.21
N TYR A 225 -6.11 -13.13 -18.33
CA TYR A 225 -5.56 -14.49 -18.41
C TYR A 225 -4.47 -14.64 -19.47
N SER A 226 -4.70 -14.14 -20.68
CA SER A 226 -3.74 -14.21 -21.79
C SER A 226 -2.41 -13.50 -21.53
N LYS A 227 -2.35 -12.62 -20.53
CA LYS A 227 -1.16 -11.88 -20.13
C LYS A 227 -0.29 -12.60 -19.10
N PHE A 228 -0.78 -13.68 -18.49
CA PHE A 228 0.01 -14.49 -17.56
C PHE A 228 0.90 -15.49 -18.28
N SER A 229 2.08 -15.75 -17.71
CA SER A 229 3.00 -16.75 -18.24
C SER A 229 2.38 -18.15 -18.17
N GLY A 230 2.47 -18.91 -19.27
CA GLY A 230 1.88 -20.25 -19.37
C GLY A 230 0.40 -20.28 -19.74
N ALA A 231 -0.25 -19.14 -19.96
CA ALA A 231 -1.60 -19.08 -20.49
C ALA A 231 -1.69 -19.72 -21.89
N LYS A 232 -2.72 -20.51 -22.12
CA LYS A 232 -3.01 -21.14 -23.42
C LYS A 232 -4.40 -20.74 -23.86
N GLY A 233 -4.49 -20.00 -24.97
CA GLY A 233 -5.76 -19.55 -25.52
C GLY A 233 -6.35 -18.34 -24.77
N THR A 234 -7.68 -18.23 -24.81
CA THR A 234 -8.44 -17.12 -24.24
C THR A 234 -9.65 -17.66 -23.49
N ILE A 235 -9.98 -17.03 -22.37
CA ILE A 235 -11.17 -17.38 -21.58
C ILE A 235 -12.28 -16.38 -21.82
N THR A 236 -13.52 -16.87 -21.86
CA THR A 236 -14.71 -16.02 -21.96
C THR A 236 -15.31 -15.84 -20.57
N THR A 237 -15.39 -14.61 -20.07
CA THR A 237 -15.83 -14.29 -18.70
C THR A 237 -16.95 -13.24 -18.71
N TRP A 238 -17.80 -13.23 -17.68
CA TRP A 238 -18.82 -12.20 -17.44
C TRP A 238 -18.98 -11.98 -15.93
N THR A 239 -19.41 -10.78 -15.54
CA THR A 239 -19.59 -10.39 -14.14
C THR A 239 -20.99 -9.87 -13.88
N ASP A 240 -21.62 -10.40 -12.83
CA ASP A 240 -22.91 -9.91 -12.37
C ASP A 240 -22.80 -8.47 -11.86
N LYS A 241 -23.79 -7.64 -12.18
CA LYS A 241 -23.74 -6.18 -11.94
C LYS A 241 -23.54 -5.80 -10.48
N ASP A 242 -24.05 -6.60 -9.56
CA ASP A 242 -23.95 -6.43 -8.11
C ASP A 242 -22.55 -6.73 -7.54
N ARG A 243 -21.73 -7.47 -8.31
CA ARG A 243 -20.35 -7.83 -7.96
C ARG A 243 -19.30 -6.88 -8.55
N ILE A 244 -19.70 -5.94 -9.40
CA ILE A 244 -18.78 -4.96 -9.98
C ILE A 244 -18.50 -3.85 -8.97
N VAL A 245 -17.22 -3.65 -8.69
CA VAL A 245 -16.71 -2.65 -7.76
C VAL A 245 -15.80 -1.68 -8.52
N LEU A 246 -15.96 -0.39 -8.23
CA LEU A 246 -15.11 0.69 -8.70
C LEU A 246 -14.25 1.18 -7.54
N ILE A 247 -12.94 0.94 -7.62
CA ILE A 247 -11.94 1.50 -6.71
C ILE A 247 -11.45 2.81 -7.35
N ILE A 248 -11.66 3.95 -6.71
CA ILE A 248 -11.34 5.29 -7.26
C ILE A 248 -10.53 6.12 -6.27
N THR A 249 -9.62 6.96 -6.76
CA THR A 249 -8.89 7.90 -5.90
C THR A 249 -9.81 9.01 -5.38
N ALA A 250 -9.52 9.51 -4.18
CA ALA A 250 -10.34 10.54 -3.53
C ALA A 250 -10.43 11.81 -4.38
N ASP A 251 -9.33 12.22 -5.01
CA ASP A 251 -9.28 13.40 -5.87
C ASP A 251 -10.15 13.22 -7.12
N ALA A 252 -10.03 12.06 -7.80
CA ALA A 252 -10.82 11.79 -8.99
C ALA A 252 -12.32 11.69 -8.70
N LEU A 253 -12.70 11.12 -7.56
CA LEU A 253 -14.10 11.08 -7.13
C LEU A 253 -14.64 12.48 -6.87
N ALA A 254 -13.90 13.32 -6.14
CA ALA A 254 -14.32 14.68 -5.81
C ALA A 254 -14.58 15.51 -7.08
N GLU A 255 -13.70 15.43 -8.08
CA GLU A 255 -13.88 16.10 -9.37
C GLU A 255 -15.13 15.61 -10.10
N VAL A 256 -15.36 14.29 -10.17
CA VAL A 256 -16.56 13.72 -10.80
C VAL A 256 -17.84 14.17 -10.09
N GLU A 257 -17.86 14.18 -8.76
CA GLU A 257 -19.01 14.59 -7.97
C GLU A 257 -19.36 16.06 -8.18
N VAL A 258 -18.38 16.96 -8.14
CA VAL A 258 -18.59 18.41 -8.25
C VAL A 258 -18.88 18.82 -9.70
N GLU A 259 -18.12 18.32 -10.67
CA GLU A 259 -18.25 18.77 -12.06
C GLU A 259 -19.38 18.06 -12.81
N THR A 260 -19.62 16.79 -12.52
CA THR A 260 -20.61 16.00 -13.27
C THR A 260 -21.91 15.80 -12.49
N LEU A 261 -21.83 15.30 -11.26
CA LEU A 261 -23.04 14.92 -10.52
C LEU A 261 -23.79 16.14 -9.97
N ALA A 262 -23.09 17.15 -9.46
CA ALA A 262 -23.74 18.36 -8.94
C ALA A 262 -24.52 19.15 -10.01
N GLN A 263 -24.08 19.07 -11.27
CA GLN A 263 -24.73 19.72 -12.41
C GLN A 263 -25.82 18.85 -13.06
N ALA A 264 -25.95 17.58 -12.66
CA ALA A 264 -26.87 16.64 -13.28
C ALA A 264 -28.30 16.80 -12.74
N PHE A 265 -29.24 17.20 -13.61
CA PHE A 265 -30.67 17.22 -13.27
C PHE A 265 -31.23 15.82 -12.96
N ASN A 266 -30.65 14.77 -13.54
CA ASN A 266 -31.03 13.38 -13.29
C ASN A 266 -29.81 12.57 -12.83
N LEU A 267 -29.62 12.47 -11.52
CA LEU A 267 -28.50 11.75 -10.92
C LEU A 267 -28.41 10.29 -11.39
N SER A 268 -29.53 9.58 -11.55
CA SER A 268 -29.52 8.16 -11.98
C SER A 268 -28.86 7.90 -13.35
N TYR A 269 -28.89 8.87 -14.26
CA TYR A 269 -28.22 8.77 -15.56
C TYR A 269 -26.76 9.21 -15.53
N ALA A 270 -26.37 10.02 -14.54
CA ALA A 270 -25.01 10.51 -14.37
C ALA A 270 -24.19 9.69 -13.37
N ASP A 271 -24.84 8.93 -12.49
CA ASP A 271 -24.20 8.17 -11.43
C ASP A 271 -23.39 6.98 -11.95
N MET A 272 -22.33 6.63 -11.25
CA MET A 272 -21.50 5.46 -11.55
C MET A 272 -22.16 4.25 -10.90
N GLN A 273 -22.88 3.44 -11.69
CA GLN A 273 -23.75 2.34 -11.21
C GLN A 273 -23.03 1.21 -10.43
N ALA A 274 -21.71 1.28 -10.28
CA ALA A 274 -20.88 0.31 -9.58
C ALA A 274 -20.82 0.63 -8.07
N ARG A 275 -20.46 -0.37 -7.26
CA ARG A 275 -20.13 -0.11 -5.85
C ARG A 275 -18.83 0.69 -5.77
N ILE A 276 -18.86 1.90 -5.23
CA ILE A 276 -17.68 2.78 -5.15
C ILE A 276 -16.91 2.50 -3.85
N VAL A 277 -15.60 2.30 -3.97
CA VAL A 277 -14.66 2.22 -2.85
C VAL A 277 -13.59 3.27 -3.07
N VAL A 278 -13.38 4.13 -2.07
CA VAL A 278 -12.46 5.26 -2.19
C VAL A 278 -11.11 4.90 -1.58
N VAL A 279 -10.04 5.21 -2.31
CA VAL A 279 -8.67 5.14 -1.83
C VAL A 279 -8.05 6.54 -1.82
N ASP A 280 -7.02 6.73 -1.01
CA ASP A 280 -6.24 7.97 -1.00
C ASP A 280 -5.57 8.20 -2.35
N LYS A 281 -4.67 7.30 -2.75
CA LYS A 281 -3.95 7.29 -4.02
C LYS A 281 -3.30 5.92 -4.26
N PHE A 282 -3.00 5.62 -5.52
CA PHE A 282 -2.16 4.50 -5.90
C PHE A 282 -0.67 4.91 -5.85
N GLU A 283 0.24 3.93 -5.92
CA GLU A 283 1.67 4.23 -6.03
C GLU A 283 2.02 4.79 -7.40
N ASN A 284 1.37 4.27 -8.45
CA ASN A 284 1.42 4.84 -9.79
C ASN A 284 0.38 5.95 -9.92
N ASP A 285 0.84 7.21 -10.07
CA ASP A 285 -0.03 8.39 -10.21
C ASP A 285 -0.88 8.33 -11.50
N GLU A 286 -0.52 7.48 -12.46
CA GLU A 286 -1.28 7.26 -13.69
C GLU A 286 -2.61 6.54 -13.45
N ILE A 287 -2.71 5.74 -12.39
CA ILE A 287 -3.92 4.97 -12.09
C ILE A 287 -4.97 5.89 -11.46
N VAL A 288 -6.04 6.15 -12.19
CA VAL A 288 -7.15 7.00 -11.72
C VAL A 288 -8.19 6.15 -10.98
N ALA A 289 -8.52 4.98 -11.54
CA ALA A 289 -9.49 4.07 -10.97
C ALA A 289 -9.32 2.63 -11.49
N VAL A 290 -9.94 1.68 -10.80
CA VAL A 290 -10.00 0.28 -11.20
C VAL A 290 -11.45 -0.18 -11.13
N LEU A 291 -11.97 -0.71 -12.24
CA LEU A 291 -13.29 -1.33 -12.31
C LEU A 291 -13.10 -2.84 -12.39
N CYS A 292 -13.47 -3.56 -11.34
CA CYS A 292 -13.21 -5.00 -11.24
C CYS A 292 -14.39 -5.77 -10.65
N ASP A 293 -14.41 -7.08 -10.88
CA ASP A 293 -15.21 -8.01 -10.09
C ASP A 293 -14.67 -8.06 -8.65
N GLU A 294 -15.54 -8.21 -7.67
CA GLU A 294 -15.18 -8.48 -6.28
C GLU A 294 -14.24 -9.71 -6.13
N ALA A 295 -14.30 -10.69 -7.03
CA ALA A 295 -13.42 -11.86 -7.04
C ALA A 295 -12.07 -11.62 -7.74
N TRP A 296 -11.81 -10.44 -8.28
CA TRP A 296 -10.51 -10.14 -8.87
C TRP A 296 -9.39 -10.11 -7.83
N LEU A 297 -9.64 -9.51 -6.67
CA LEU A 297 -8.69 -9.52 -5.56
C LEU A 297 -8.88 -10.78 -4.73
N GLN A 298 -7.85 -11.62 -4.68
CA GLN A 298 -7.81 -12.88 -3.94
C GLN A 298 -7.04 -12.66 -2.64
N ILE A 299 -7.76 -12.17 -1.63
CA ILE A 299 -7.19 -11.85 -0.31
C ILE A 299 -7.71 -12.84 0.72
N TYR A 300 -6.80 -13.60 1.32
CA TYR A 300 -7.11 -14.62 2.33
C TYR A 300 -6.23 -14.46 3.56
N ASP A 301 -6.83 -14.53 4.74
CA ASP A 301 -6.11 -14.59 6.00
C ASP A 301 -5.64 -16.03 6.26
N ASN A 302 -4.34 -16.22 6.50
CA ASN A 302 -3.81 -17.54 6.85
C ASN A 302 -3.62 -17.69 8.36
N LEU A 303 -3.06 -16.66 9.00
CA LEU A 303 -2.84 -16.64 10.44
C LEU A 303 -3.02 -15.21 10.94
N PHE A 304 -3.94 -15.02 11.88
CA PHE A 304 -4.06 -13.78 12.61
C PHE A 304 -4.09 -14.10 14.10
N ARG A 305 -2.94 -13.94 14.76
CA ARG A 305 -2.76 -14.41 16.14
C ARG A 305 -1.99 -13.39 16.97
N PHE A 306 -2.54 -13.08 18.13
CA PHE A 306 -1.86 -12.33 19.18
C PHE A 306 -1.27 -13.31 20.19
N ASP A 307 0.02 -13.20 20.45
CA ASP A 307 0.73 -13.92 21.50
C ASP A 307 1.49 -12.92 22.38
N GLU A 308 1.65 -13.26 23.66
CA GLU A 308 2.33 -12.39 24.62
C GLU A 308 3.28 -13.18 25.53
N PHE A 309 4.30 -12.50 26.05
CA PHE A 309 5.24 -13.09 27.00
C PHE A 309 5.66 -12.09 28.08
N TYR A 310 5.59 -12.52 29.34
CA TYR A 310 6.04 -11.72 30.48
C TYR A 310 7.48 -12.09 30.89
N ASN A 311 8.38 -11.10 30.85
CA ASN A 311 9.73 -11.24 31.37
C ASN A 311 9.82 -10.73 32.81
N ALA A 312 9.87 -11.66 33.76
CA ALA A 312 9.96 -11.34 35.19
C ALA A 312 11.27 -10.64 35.59
N ARG A 313 12.35 -10.75 34.82
CA ARG A 313 13.63 -10.09 35.12
C ARG A 313 13.57 -8.59 34.87
N THR A 314 12.87 -8.18 33.81
CA THR A 314 12.74 -6.77 33.40
C THR A 314 11.39 -6.18 33.73
N MET A 315 10.45 -6.98 34.26
CA MET A 315 9.07 -6.61 34.55
C MET A 315 8.37 -6.02 33.33
N SER A 316 8.52 -6.68 32.18
CA SER A 316 8.01 -6.20 30.90
C SER A 316 7.23 -7.27 30.16
N TRP A 317 6.14 -6.85 29.53
CA TRP A 317 5.36 -7.65 28.59
C TRP A 317 5.87 -7.42 27.17
N ASN A 318 6.10 -8.50 26.42
CA ASN A 318 6.31 -8.44 24.99
C ASN A 318 5.03 -8.94 24.32
N GLU A 319 4.44 -8.10 23.48
CA GLU A 319 3.26 -8.40 22.67
C GLU A 319 3.69 -8.66 21.23
N TYR A 320 3.16 -9.72 20.63
CA TYR A 320 3.45 -10.18 19.28
C TYR A 320 2.14 -10.39 18.52
N LEU A 321 1.89 -9.59 17.47
CA LEU A 321 0.78 -9.80 16.55
C LEU A 321 1.32 -10.37 15.25
N HIS A 322 1.03 -11.65 15.01
CA HIS A 322 1.33 -12.35 13.78
C HIS A 322 0.18 -12.16 12.78
N ALA A 323 0.49 -11.61 11.60
CA ALA A 323 -0.47 -11.37 10.54
C ALA A 323 0.06 -11.94 9.21
N TRP A 324 -0.42 -13.12 8.84
CA TRP A 324 -0.03 -13.82 7.63
C TRP A 324 -1.22 -13.95 6.70
N GLY A 325 -0.97 -13.74 5.42
CA GLY A 325 -2.03 -13.77 4.41
C GLY A 325 -1.50 -14.03 3.00
N THR A 326 -2.45 -14.30 2.13
CA THR A 326 -2.24 -14.46 0.70
C THR A 326 -2.90 -13.30 -0.01
N PHE A 327 -2.12 -12.53 -0.76
CA PHE A 327 -2.57 -11.39 -1.56
C PHE A 327 -2.26 -11.67 -3.02
N ALA A 328 -3.27 -11.87 -3.86
CA ALA A 328 -3.09 -12.15 -5.26
C ALA A 328 -4.21 -11.53 -6.12
N ILE A 329 -3.99 -11.51 -7.43
CA ILE A 329 -5.00 -11.15 -8.43
C ILE A 329 -5.46 -12.40 -9.18
N CYS A 330 -6.76 -12.52 -9.42
CA CYS A 330 -7.36 -13.61 -10.17
C CYS A 330 -7.29 -13.31 -11.67
N PRO A 331 -6.67 -14.18 -12.49
CA PRO A 331 -6.62 -14.00 -13.94
C PRO A 331 -7.98 -14.26 -14.62
N PHE A 332 -8.89 -14.96 -13.94
CA PHE A 332 -10.20 -15.38 -14.45
C PHE A 332 -11.32 -14.38 -14.15
N ALA A 333 -11.05 -13.36 -13.35
CA ALA A 333 -12.01 -12.31 -13.05
C ALA A 333 -11.84 -11.13 -14.01
N ASN A 334 -12.95 -10.46 -14.31
CA ASN A 334 -12.92 -9.24 -15.11
C ASN A 334 -12.34 -8.08 -14.29
N ALA A 335 -11.34 -7.40 -14.83
CA ALA A 335 -10.77 -6.21 -14.23
C ALA A 335 -10.16 -5.29 -15.29
N VAL A 336 -10.52 -4.01 -15.20
CA VAL A 336 -10.05 -2.96 -16.09
C VAL A 336 -9.50 -1.81 -15.25
N VAL A 337 -8.22 -1.52 -15.44
CA VAL A 337 -7.55 -0.37 -14.85
C VAL A 337 -7.73 0.83 -15.77
N LEU A 338 -8.24 1.92 -15.22
CA LEU A 338 -8.43 3.19 -15.90
C LEU A 338 -7.23 4.08 -15.54
N ALA A 339 -6.29 4.19 -16.48
CA ALA A 339 -5.05 4.94 -16.27
C ALA A 339 -4.87 6.02 -17.34
N THR A 340 -4.08 7.06 -17.03
CA THR A 340 -3.75 8.12 -17.99
C THR A 340 -2.82 7.67 -19.10
N GLU A 341 -2.02 6.64 -18.84
CA GLU A 341 -1.07 6.06 -19.77
C GLU A 341 -1.12 4.53 -19.76
N GLN A 342 -0.37 3.89 -20.66
CA GLN A 342 -0.20 2.44 -20.67
C GLN A 342 1.07 2.08 -19.90
N PRO A 343 1.10 0.94 -19.17
CA PRO A 343 2.30 0.50 -18.48
C PRO A 343 3.37 0.11 -19.49
N VAL A 344 4.63 0.34 -19.12
CA VAL A 344 5.79 0.04 -19.95
C VAL A 344 6.59 -1.04 -19.24
N PRO A 345 6.32 -2.34 -19.48
CA PRO A 345 7.01 -3.41 -18.75
C PRO A 345 8.50 -3.48 -19.13
N VAL A 346 9.34 -3.85 -18.17
CA VAL A 346 10.77 -4.06 -18.41
C VAL A 346 10.99 -5.32 -19.27
N THR A 347 11.83 -5.23 -20.29
CA THR A 347 12.18 -6.36 -21.17
C THR A 347 13.60 -6.85 -20.99
N ALA A 348 14.52 -5.98 -20.54
CA ALA A 348 15.86 -6.37 -20.14
C ALA A 348 16.39 -5.48 -19.01
N ILE A 349 17.22 -6.07 -18.15
CA ILE A 349 17.93 -5.39 -17.07
C ILE A 349 19.42 -5.64 -17.30
N SER A 350 20.24 -4.59 -17.22
CA SER A 350 21.70 -4.74 -17.29
C SER A 350 22.37 -4.00 -16.14
N ILE A 351 23.30 -4.70 -15.50
CA ILE A 351 24.11 -4.22 -14.38
C ILE A 351 25.55 -4.60 -14.69
N SER A 352 26.49 -3.69 -14.43
CA SER A 352 27.92 -3.97 -14.54
C SER A 352 28.44 -4.58 -13.24
N ASP A 353 29.48 -5.40 -13.32
CA ASP A 353 30.18 -5.93 -12.15
C ASP A 353 30.67 -4.79 -11.24
N VAL A 354 30.58 -5.03 -9.94
CA VAL A 354 30.80 -4.01 -8.90
C VAL A 354 32.04 -4.39 -8.11
N SER A 355 33.00 -3.47 -8.05
CA SER A 355 34.14 -3.58 -7.14
C SER A 355 33.98 -2.56 -6.03
N ALA A 356 33.95 -3.02 -4.78
CA ALA A 356 33.73 -2.18 -3.60
C ALA A 356 34.82 -2.43 -2.54
N THR A 357 34.92 -1.51 -1.58
CA THR A 357 35.89 -1.59 -0.48
C THR A 357 35.16 -1.45 0.84
N VAL A 358 35.48 -2.31 1.83
CA VAL A 358 34.82 -2.31 3.14
C VAL A 358 34.79 -0.90 3.75
N GLY A 359 33.62 -0.45 4.18
CA GLY A 359 33.42 0.86 4.81
C GLY A 359 33.16 2.03 3.87
N THR A 360 33.18 1.82 2.55
CA THR A 360 32.76 2.84 1.56
C THR A 360 31.59 2.33 0.74
N ASP A 361 30.46 3.01 0.85
CA ASP A 361 29.26 2.66 0.08
C ASP A 361 29.43 3.04 -1.39
N GLU A 362 29.08 2.13 -2.30
CA GLU A 362 29.15 2.35 -3.75
C GLU A 362 27.76 2.50 -4.34
N THR A 363 27.59 3.47 -5.25
CA THR A 363 26.31 3.67 -5.96
C THR A 363 26.43 3.09 -7.36
N VAL A 364 25.59 2.09 -7.65
CA VAL A 364 25.61 1.35 -8.93
C VAL A 364 24.39 1.77 -9.75
N SER A 365 24.63 2.11 -11.02
CA SER A 365 23.58 2.43 -11.97
C SER A 365 23.05 1.14 -12.62
N VAL A 366 21.74 1.01 -12.70
CA VAL A 366 21.04 -0.11 -13.31
C VAL A 366 20.34 0.40 -14.56
N THR A 367 20.64 -0.19 -15.71
CA THR A 367 20.00 0.20 -16.97
C THR A 367 18.83 -0.74 -17.26
N LEU A 368 17.65 -0.15 -17.43
CA LEU A 368 16.43 -0.84 -17.82
C LEU A 368 16.18 -0.64 -19.31
N THR A 369 15.72 -1.69 -19.98
CA THR A 369 15.21 -1.61 -21.35
C THR A 369 13.73 -1.95 -21.33
N PRO A 370 12.85 -1.06 -21.80
CA PRO A 370 13.10 0.36 -22.11
C PRO A 370 13.41 1.19 -20.85
N ALA A 371 14.05 2.35 -21.03
CA ALA A 371 14.57 3.16 -19.91
C ALA A 371 13.48 3.74 -18.99
N ASN A 372 12.25 3.88 -19.51
CA ASN A 372 11.06 4.33 -18.78
C ASN A 372 10.20 3.15 -18.30
N ALA A 373 10.80 1.99 -18.06
CA ALA A 373 10.06 0.83 -17.59
C ALA A 373 9.40 1.09 -16.23
N THR A 374 8.14 0.69 -16.11
CA THR A 374 7.30 0.85 -14.91
C THR A 374 7.39 -0.35 -13.97
N THR A 375 7.87 -1.50 -14.44
CA THR A 375 8.06 -2.72 -13.62
C THR A 375 8.98 -2.48 -12.43
N ASP A 376 8.55 -2.91 -11.23
CA ASP A 376 9.38 -2.80 -10.04
C ASP A 376 10.52 -3.82 -10.05
N ILE A 377 11.72 -3.38 -9.66
CA ILE A 377 12.91 -4.24 -9.63
C ILE A 377 13.30 -4.52 -8.18
N THR A 378 13.37 -5.80 -7.84
CA THR A 378 13.89 -6.28 -6.56
C THR A 378 15.37 -6.65 -6.71
N PHE A 379 16.19 -6.22 -5.76
CA PHE A 379 17.62 -6.52 -5.72
C PHE A 379 17.92 -7.42 -4.52
N THR A 380 18.69 -8.47 -4.75
CA THR A 380 19.07 -9.43 -3.71
C THR A 380 20.57 -9.69 -3.73
N SER A 381 21.14 -9.87 -2.53
CA SER A 381 22.52 -10.28 -2.34
C SER A 381 22.54 -11.79 -2.11
N SER A 382 23.50 -12.48 -2.70
CA SER A 382 23.73 -13.90 -2.41
C SER A 382 24.29 -14.14 -1.01
N ASP A 383 24.97 -13.14 -0.43
CA ASP A 383 25.64 -13.25 0.87
C ASP A 383 25.61 -11.88 1.60
N GLU A 384 24.68 -11.75 2.54
CA GLU A 384 24.51 -10.55 3.35
C GLU A 384 25.66 -10.33 4.35
N GLU A 385 26.51 -11.32 4.60
CA GLU A 385 27.71 -11.15 5.43
C GLU A 385 28.84 -10.44 4.67
N VAL A 386 28.86 -10.54 3.33
CA VAL A 386 29.84 -9.87 2.47
C VAL A 386 29.37 -8.48 2.07
N PHE A 387 28.11 -8.35 1.60
CA PHE A 387 27.54 -7.05 1.22
C PHE A 387 26.02 -7.04 1.34
N THR A 388 25.47 -5.87 1.65
CA THR A 388 24.03 -5.60 1.65
C THR A 388 23.69 -4.58 0.57
N ILE A 389 22.43 -4.60 0.12
CA ILE A 389 21.96 -3.72 -0.95
C ILE A 389 20.82 -2.86 -0.40
N THR A 390 20.89 -1.57 -0.65
CA THR A 390 19.75 -0.67 -0.45
C THR A 390 19.29 -0.16 -1.80
N LYS A 391 18.02 -0.43 -2.14
CA LYS A 391 17.38 0.13 -3.34
C LYS A 391 17.20 1.63 -3.16
N VAL A 392 17.74 2.42 -4.08
CA VAL A 392 17.52 3.88 -4.13
C VAL A 392 16.40 4.20 -5.13
N SER A 393 16.42 3.54 -6.29
CA SER A 393 15.36 3.55 -7.30
C SER A 393 15.45 2.28 -8.17
N ASN A 394 14.54 2.09 -9.13
CA ASN A 394 14.64 0.98 -10.09
C ASN A 394 15.87 1.07 -11.01
N SER A 395 16.50 2.24 -11.11
CA SER A 395 17.69 2.50 -11.93
C SER A 395 18.96 2.76 -11.11
N SER A 396 18.89 2.71 -9.78
CA SER A 396 20.03 2.97 -8.91
C SER A 396 19.96 2.20 -7.59
N ILE A 397 21.05 1.56 -7.25
CA ILE A 397 21.22 0.85 -5.97
C ILE A 397 22.45 1.35 -5.24
N LYS A 398 22.42 1.18 -3.93
CA LYS A 398 23.57 1.42 -3.05
C LYS A 398 24.06 0.08 -2.51
N VAL A 399 25.30 -0.27 -2.83
CA VAL A 399 25.99 -1.45 -2.34
C VAL A 399 26.77 -1.05 -1.09
N VAL A 400 26.46 -1.69 0.04
CA VAL A 400 27.08 -1.46 1.34
C VAL A 400 27.97 -2.67 1.65
N PRO A 401 29.30 -2.56 1.44
CA PRO A 401 30.24 -3.65 1.70
C PRO A 401 30.46 -3.85 3.21
N VAL A 402 30.30 -5.08 3.68
CA VAL A 402 30.37 -5.46 5.10
C VAL A 402 31.68 -6.18 5.42
N ALA A 403 32.07 -7.16 4.59
CA ALA A 403 33.30 -7.94 4.76
C ALA A 403 33.97 -8.24 3.41
N ALA A 404 35.28 -8.50 3.44
CA ALA A 404 36.01 -8.86 2.22
C ALA A 404 35.56 -10.25 1.73
N GLY A 405 35.27 -10.34 0.43
CA GLY A 405 34.70 -11.54 -0.18
C GLY A 405 34.14 -11.26 -1.56
N SER A 406 33.48 -12.27 -2.13
CA SER A 406 32.81 -12.17 -3.43
C SER A 406 31.41 -12.73 -3.31
N GLY A 407 30.44 -12.09 -3.95
CA GLY A 407 29.09 -12.63 -4.08
C GLY A 407 28.41 -12.11 -5.34
N VAL A 408 27.16 -12.53 -5.53
CA VAL A 408 26.37 -12.23 -6.72
C VAL A 408 25.24 -11.28 -6.35
N LEU A 409 25.17 -10.16 -7.05
CA LEU A 409 24.03 -9.26 -7.06
C LEU A 409 23.02 -9.77 -8.09
N THR A 410 21.80 -10.07 -7.65
CA THR A 410 20.71 -10.44 -8.57
C THR A 410 19.66 -9.34 -8.58
N ALA A 411 19.38 -8.80 -9.77
CA ALA A 411 18.25 -7.91 -10.00
C ALA A 411 17.15 -8.67 -10.73
N THR A 412 15.95 -8.66 -10.18
CA THR A 412 14.78 -9.36 -10.71
C THR A 412 13.61 -8.39 -10.81
N GLY A 413 13.07 -8.19 -12.01
CA GLY A 413 11.79 -7.52 -12.19
C GLY A 413 10.63 -8.42 -11.76
N GLU A 414 9.54 -7.83 -11.27
CA GLU A 414 8.34 -8.58 -10.85
C GLU A 414 7.74 -9.46 -11.97
N ASN A 415 7.99 -9.08 -13.23
CA ASN A 415 7.63 -9.88 -14.40
C ASN A 415 8.53 -11.11 -14.65
N GLY A 416 9.56 -11.33 -13.84
CA GLY A 416 10.47 -12.47 -13.90
C GLY A 416 11.71 -12.28 -14.79
N VAL A 417 11.89 -11.10 -15.39
CA VAL A 417 13.15 -10.75 -16.08
C VAL A 417 14.22 -10.55 -15.02
N TYR A 418 15.37 -11.23 -15.14
CA TYR A 418 16.45 -11.09 -14.17
C TYR A 418 17.81 -10.94 -14.84
N THR A 419 18.75 -10.35 -14.10
CA THR A 419 20.16 -10.28 -14.46
C THR A 419 21.02 -10.42 -13.20
N THR A 420 22.26 -10.82 -13.38
CA THR A 420 23.22 -11.00 -12.30
C THR A 420 24.49 -10.22 -12.60
N ALA A 421 25.11 -9.67 -11.57
CA ALA A 421 26.41 -9.02 -11.63
C ALA A 421 27.29 -9.53 -10.49
N ASP A 422 28.60 -9.65 -10.74
CA ASP A 422 29.54 -10.07 -9.72
C ASP A 422 29.92 -8.87 -8.84
N VAL A 423 29.87 -9.07 -7.52
CA VAL A 423 30.29 -8.07 -6.53
C VAL A 423 31.54 -8.57 -5.83
N THR A 424 32.64 -7.85 -5.99
CA THR A 424 33.90 -8.13 -5.30
C THR A 424 34.16 -7.06 -4.25
N VAL A 425 34.27 -7.47 -2.99
CA VAL A 425 34.57 -6.59 -1.85
C VAL A 425 36.00 -6.83 -1.40
N SER A 426 36.82 -5.79 -1.48
CA SER A 426 38.20 -5.80 -0.99
C SER A 426 38.31 -5.28 0.45
N ALA A 427 39.25 -5.84 1.22
CA ALA A 427 39.56 -5.31 2.56
C ALA A 427 40.17 -3.91 2.42
N GLY A 428 39.57 -2.93 3.10
CA GLY A 428 40.03 -1.54 3.13
C GLY A 428 41.27 -1.31 3.99
#